data_AF-A0A6P0XNE2-F1
#
_entry.id   AF-A0A6P0XNE2-F1
#
_cell.length_a   1.000
_cell.length_b   1.000
_cell.length_c   1.000
_cell.angle_alpha   90.00
_cell.angle_beta   90.00
_cell.angle_gamma   90.00
#
_symmetry.space_group_name_H-M   'P 1'
#
loop_
_entity.id
_entity.type
_entity.pdbx_description
1 polymer ?
#
loop_
_entity_poly.entity_id
_entity_poly.type
_entity_poly.pdbx_seq_one_letter_code
_entity_poly.pdbx_strand_id
1 'polypeptide(L)' 'MSSHQLSVIISKTVNKGKGVLANINFKQGEIVIVGKPVERLPQRTWQTLQMDIDVHLTYSPA' A
#
# COMPACT_ATOMS: atom_id res chain seq x y z
N MET A 1 -6.93 -27.96 -6.99
CA MET A 1 -7.12 -26.56 -6.61
C MET A 1 -5.86 -25.80 -7.01
N SER A 2 -5.90 -25.03 -8.10
CA SER A 2 -4.71 -24.31 -8.58
C SER A 2 -4.54 -23.05 -7.74
N SER A 3 -3.49 -23.02 -6.91
CA SER A 3 -3.07 -21.81 -6.21
C SER A 3 -2.57 -20.82 -7.25
N HIS A 4 -3.35 -19.78 -7.54
CA HIS A 4 -2.90 -18.64 -8.32
C HIS A 4 -1.79 -17.92 -7.53
N GLN A 5 -0.54 -18.28 -7.79
CA GLN A 5 0.61 -17.57 -7.27
C GLN A 5 0.66 -16.19 -7.93
N LEU A 6 0.56 -15.14 -7.10
CA LEU A 6 0.66 -13.76 -7.58
C LEU A 6 2.09 -13.48 -8.05
N SER A 7 2.25 -12.87 -9.22
CA SER A 7 3.55 -12.48 -9.80
C SER A 7 4.20 -11.30 -9.05
N VAL A 8 3.42 -10.59 -8.24
CA VAL A 8 3.85 -9.48 -7.39
C VAL A 8 3.29 -9.63 -5.97
N ILE A 9 4.02 -9.10 -4.99
CA ILE A 9 3.62 -9.08 -3.57
C ILE A 9 3.67 -7.64 -3.03
N ILE A 10 2.77 -7.32 -2.10
CA ILE A 10 2.81 -6.06 -1.37
C ILE A 10 3.56 -6.31 -0.06
N SER A 11 4.65 -5.58 0.16
CA SER A 11 5.47 -5.71 1.37
C SER A 11 5.88 -4.35 1.93
N LYS A 12 6.26 -4.32 3.22
CA LYS A 12 6.81 -3.11 3.84
C LYS A 12 8.27 -2.95 3.39
N THR A 13 8.57 -1.79 2.87
CA THR A 13 9.90 -1.40 2.38
C THR A 13 10.57 -0.51 3.42
N VAL A 14 11.88 -0.71 3.60
CA VAL A 14 12.68 0.05 4.58
C VAL A 14 12.55 1.54 4.26
N ASN A 15 12.05 2.30 5.23
CA ASN A 15 11.85 3.76 5.17
C ASN A 15 10.92 4.29 4.06
N LYS A 16 10.12 3.43 3.40
CA LYS A 16 9.28 3.82 2.25
C LYS A 16 7.82 3.34 2.32
N GLY A 17 7.42 2.70 3.43
CA GLY A 17 6.04 2.24 3.61
C GLY A 17 5.74 0.97 2.79
N LYS A 18 4.52 0.85 2.25
CA LYS A 18 4.14 -0.33 1.43
C LYS A 18 4.64 -0.18 0.00
N GLY A 19 5.39 -1.16 -0.48
CA GLY A 19 5.86 -1.27 -1.86
C GLY A 19 5.35 -2.54 -2.53
N VAL A 20 5.43 -2.56 -3.86
CA VAL A 20 5.13 -3.74 -4.68
C VAL A 20 6.45 -4.35 -5.13
N LEU A 21 6.66 -5.63 -4.83
CA LEU A 21 7.86 -6.38 -5.16
C LEU A 21 7.53 -7.52 -6.12
N ALA A 22 8.49 -7.89 -6.97
CA ALA A 22 8.37 -9.04 -7.83
C ALA A 22 8.44 -10.34 -7.02
N ASN A 23 7.53 -11.28 -7.30
CA ASN A 23 7.56 -12.65 -6.75
C ASN A 23 8.16 -13.66 -7.72
N ILE A 24 8.44 -13.21 -8.96
CA ILE A 24 9.03 -13.98 -10.06
C ILE A 24 9.98 -13.09 -10.86
N ASN A 25 10.81 -13.69 -11.73
CA ASN A 25 11.63 -12.94 -12.68
C ASN A 25 10.79 -12.53 -13.89
N PHE A 26 10.81 -11.24 -14.23
CA PHE A 26 10.18 -10.70 -15.43
C PHE A 26 11.19 -10.52 -16.57
N LYS A 27 10.73 -10.65 -17.81
CA LYS A 27 11.51 -10.29 -18.99
C LYS A 27 11.33 -8.81 -19.34
N GLN A 28 12.30 -8.25 -20.05
CA GLN A 28 12.18 -6.90 -20.57
C GLN A 28 10.97 -6.80 -21.50
N GLY A 29 10.12 -5.77 -21.29
CA GLY A 29 8.90 -5.55 -22.07
C GLY A 29 7.68 -6.37 -21.59
N GLU A 30 7.82 -7.17 -20.54
CA GLU A 30 6.70 -7.94 -19.97
C GLU A 30 5.76 -7.02 -19.16
N ILE A 31 4.45 -7.25 -19.31
CA ILE A 31 3.43 -6.54 -18.54
C ILE A 31 3.34 -7.13 -17.14
N VAL A 32 3.71 -6.34 -16.14
CA VAL A 32 3.78 -6.80 -14.74
C VAL A 32 2.43 -6.67 -14.02
N ILE A 33 1.73 -5.55 -14.20
CA ILE A 33 0.40 -5.27 -13.60
C ILE A 33 -0.45 -4.48 -14.60
N VAL A 34 -1.73 -4.84 -14.69
CA VAL A 34 -2.75 -4.00 -15.34
C VAL A 34 -3.64 -3.40 -14.26
N GLY A 35 -3.50 -2.10 -14.03
CA GLY A 35 -4.35 -1.38 -13.08
C GLY A 35 -5.76 -1.19 -13.64
N LYS A 36 -6.78 -1.26 -12.77
CA LYS A 36 -8.11 -0.75 -13.10
C LYS A 36 -8.20 0.72 -12.66
N PRO A 37 -8.76 1.61 -13.51
CA PRO A 37 -8.98 2.99 -13.09
C PRO A 37 -9.93 2.98 -11.89
N VAL A 38 -9.56 3.72 -10.85
CA VAL A 38 -10.45 4.00 -9.72
C VAL A 38 -11.22 5.27 -10.05
N GLU A 39 -12.53 5.26 -9.79
CA GLU A 39 -13.40 6.42 -9.98
C GLU A 39 -12.85 7.62 -9.19
N ARG A 40 -12.57 8.71 -9.90
CA ARG A 40 -12.13 9.96 -9.28
C ARG A 40 -13.38 10.74 -8.89
N LEU A 41 -13.74 10.69 -7.61
CA LEU A 41 -14.82 11.52 -7.09
C LEU A 41 -14.47 13.01 -7.32
N PRO A 42 -15.41 13.83 -7.84
CA PRO A 42 -15.15 15.23 -8.22
C PRO A 42 -14.80 16.12 -7.03
N GLN A 43 -15.24 15.75 -5.83
CA GLN A 43 -14.80 16.36 -4.59
C GLN A 43 -13.54 15.63 -4.12
N ARG A 44 -12.38 16.19 -4.44
CA ARG A 44 -11.20 15.90 -3.63
C ARG A 44 -11.53 16.37 -2.22
N THR A 45 -11.72 15.45 -1.28
CA THR A 45 -11.43 15.74 0.12
C THR A 45 -9.93 16.03 0.16
N TRP A 46 -9.56 17.28 -0.12
CA TRP A 46 -8.22 17.84 0.12
C TRP A 46 -7.82 17.76 1.61
N GLN A 47 -8.78 17.40 2.45
CA GLN A 47 -8.61 17.10 3.86
C GLN A 47 -8.43 15.59 4.03
N THR A 48 -7.24 15.07 3.74
CA THR A 48 -6.71 14.07 4.66
C THR A 48 -6.43 14.81 5.95
N LEU A 49 -7.38 14.78 6.89
CA LEU A 49 -7.02 14.95 8.28
C LEU A 49 -6.16 13.72 8.59
N GLN A 50 -4.86 13.85 8.37
CA GLN A 50 -3.89 12.89 8.87
C GLN A 50 -3.86 13.14 10.37
N MET A 51 -4.85 12.57 11.08
CA MET A 51 -4.72 12.38 12.51
C MET A 51 -3.62 11.35 12.66
N ASP A 52 -2.39 11.84 12.81
CA ASP A 52 -1.44 11.09 13.60
C ASP A 52 -2.14 10.88 14.95
N ILE A 53 -2.30 9.63 15.35
CA ILE A 53 -2.89 9.34 16.64
C ILE A 53 -1.78 9.64 17.65
N ASP A 54 -1.61 10.92 18.00
CA ASP A 54 -0.91 11.32 19.19
C ASP A 54 -1.73 10.83 20.38
N VAL A 55 -1.62 9.53 20.68
CA VAL A 55 -2.05 8.96 21.96
C VAL A 55 -1.19 9.64 23.02
N HIS A 56 -1.68 10.75 23.56
CA HIS A 56 -1.18 11.30 24.80
C HIS A 56 -1.54 10.31 25.90
N LEU A 57 -0.65 9.35 26.17
CA LEU A 57 -0.73 8.55 27.39
C LEU A 57 -0.48 9.50 28.56
N THR A 58 -1.53 9.85 29.28
CA THR A 58 -1.36 10.44 30.61
C THR A 58 -0.89 9.32 31.53
N TYR A 59 0.42 9.33 31.85
CA TYR A 59 0.96 8.48 32.90
C TYR A 59 0.44 8.99 34.25
N SER A 60 -0.42 8.21 34.90
CA SER A 60 -0.77 8.41 36.30
C SER A 60 -0.02 7.35 37.13
N PRO A 61 0.93 7.72 37.99
CA PRO A 61 1.50 6.77 38.94
C PRO A 61 0.42 6.38 39.95
N ALA A 62 0.35 5.07 40.24
CA ALA A 62 -0.38 4.53 41.39
C ALA A 62 0.40 4.76 42.68
#